data_AF-A4IAF8-F1
#
_entry.id   AF-A4IAF8-F1
#
_cell.length_a   1.000
_cell.length_b   1.000
_cell.length_c   1.000
_cell.angle_alpha   90.00
_cell.angle_beta   90.00
_cell.angle_gamma   90.00
#
_symmetry.space_group_name_H-M   'P 1'
#
loop_
_entity.id
_entity.type
_entity.pdbx_description
1 polymer ?
#
loop_
_entity_poly.entity_id
_entity_poly.type
_entity_poly.pdbx_seq_one_letter_code
_entity_poly.pdbx_strand_id
1 'polypeptide(L)'
;MGHHADPNKYVAYRDATVLQRRIATFVLVFSVMIIALVMTFSSVQHREAPCQDRAHEVEFDFMIRPDSTHEAIVTALQTILEKRRCWLDFAPQNDDAPTMVQLNVLDTTTGLIAGRGFRVVRRSDGSNYHYELRAVFDKLCGTYPPISMEVMANVDYERVTYNIKAASLMNSTVKYLQHSSLLTKEKNRVTTVTQLQSVFPGFHQLGPSTARLSTIQSAKYTVEGVSQVYFNGSPLDIRVRVQHWLSDKGTPDFWRVVLSTQNIMAERDLVSLQSSIREGLTKLNLLCNATSSSCANELDLYLR
;
A
#
# COMPACT_ATOMS: atom_id res chain seq x y z
N MET A 1 80.51 54.68 -7.94
CA MET A 1 79.16 54.18 -8.28
C MET A 1 78.96 52.85 -7.56
N GLY A 2 78.58 52.87 -6.29
CA GLY A 2 78.33 51.66 -5.52
C GLY A 2 76.88 51.23 -5.73
N HIS A 3 76.64 50.25 -6.59
CA HIS A 3 75.37 49.55 -6.65
C HIS A 3 75.18 48.77 -5.35
N HIS A 4 74.53 49.37 -4.36
CA HIS A 4 73.97 48.60 -3.27
C HIS A 4 72.86 47.72 -3.88
N ALA A 5 73.19 46.45 -4.13
CA ALA A 5 72.19 45.44 -4.45
C ALA A 5 71.23 45.39 -3.26
N ASP A 6 70.04 45.95 -3.47
CA ASP A 6 69.06 46.17 -2.41
C ASP A 6 68.66 44.82 -1.78
N PRO A 7 69.06 44.53 -0.52
CA PRO A 7 68.81 43.25 0.14
C PRO A 7 67.32 42.93 0.22
N ASN A 8 66.45 43.96 0.14
CA ASN A 8 65.00 43.80 0.13
C ASN A 8 64.49 42.99 -1.07
N LYS A 9 65.13 43.06 -2.25
CA LYS A 9 64.67 42.29 -3.43
C LYS A 9 64.80 40.79 -3.23
N TYR A 10 65.87 40.33 -2.58
CA TYR A 10 66.12 38.90 -2.39
C TYR A 10 65.19 38.31 -1.32
N VAL A 11 64.93 39.06 -0.25
CA VAL A 11 63.96 38.67 0.80
C VAL A 11 62.54 38.62 0.22
N ALA A 12 62.12 39.67 -0.51
CA ALA A 12 60.80 39.70 -1.14
C ALA A 12 60.58 38.55 -2.14
N TYR A 13 61.60 38.17 -2.92
CA TYR A 13 61.52 37.04 -3.84
C TYR A 13 61.40 35.69 -3.10
N ARG A 14 62.16 35.51 -2.01
CA ARG A 14 62.10 34.28 -1.20
C ARG A 14 60.73 34.14 -0.52
N ASP A 15 60.18 35.22 -0.01
CA ASP A 15 58.84 35.22 0.61
C ASP A 15 57.75 34.94 -0.43
N ALA A 16 57.86 35.54 -1.63
CA ALA A 16 56.93 35.28 -2.73
C ALA A 16 56.94 33.80 -3.18
N THR A 17 58.12 33.18 -3.30
CA THR A 17 58.23 31.76 -3.72
C THR A 17 57.70 30.79 -2.66
N VAL A 18 57.93 31.05 -1.36
CA VAL A 18 57.37 30.24 -0.26
C VAL A 18 55.85 30.37 -0.21
N LEU A 19 55.32 31.59 -0.37
CA LEU A 19 53.87 31.83 -0.41
C LEU A 19 53.23 31.10 -1.60
N GLN A 20 53.85 31.18 -2.79
CA GLN A 20 53.36 30.50 -3.99
C GLN A 20 53.32 28.98 -3.80
N ARG A 21 54.33 28.38 -3.16
CA ARG A 21 54.35 26.93 -2.88
C ARG A 21 53.27 26.51 -1.88
N ARG A 22 53.01 27.33 -0.84
CA ARG A 22 51.91 27.09 0.11
C ARG A 22 50.55 27.15 -0.57
N ILE A 23 50.32 28.16 -1.41
CA ILE A 23 49.07 28.30 -2.18
C ILE A 23 48.88 27.09 -3.11
N ALA A 24 49.90 26.70 -3.86
CA ALA A 24 49.82 25.55 -4.77
C ALA A 24 49.48 24.24 -4.03
N THR A 25 50.09 24.02 -2.86
CA THR A 25 49.85 22.81 -2.05
C THR A 25 48.44 22.82 -1.47
N PHE A 26 47.98 23.98 -0.97
CA PHE A 26 46.61 24.14 -0.48
C PHE A 26 45.57 23.88 -1.56
N VAL A 27 45.76 24.45 -2.76
CA VAL A 27 44.87 24.24 -3.91
C VAL A 27 44.82 22.78 -4.32
N LEU A 28 45.94 22.06 -4.29
CA LEU A 28 46.01 20.64 -4.66
C LEU A 28 45.29 19.74 -3.63
N VAL A 29 45.47 19.99 -2.34
CA VAL A 29 44.73 19.25 -1.29
C VAL A 29 43.23 19.54 -1.36
N PHE A 30 42.87 20.81 -1.57
CA PHE A 30 41.48 21.24 -1.67
C PHE A 30 40.78 20.64 -2.89
N SER A 31 41.45 20.56 -4.04
CA SER A 31 40.88 19.94 -5.24
C SER A 31 40.65 18.43 -5.07
N VAL A 32 41.56 17.70 -4.43
CA VAL A 32 41.36 16.27 -4.11
C VAL A 32 40.16 16.08 -3.17
N MET A 33 40.03 16.92 -2.15
CA MET A 33 38.86 16.88 -1.24
C MET A 33 37.55 17.15 -1.97
N ILE A 34 37.50 18.15 -2.87
CA ILE A 34 36.30 18.42 -3.68
C ILE A 34 35.96 17.22 -4.57
N ILE A 35 36.93 16.64 -5.28
CA ILE A 35 36.69 15.50 -6.16
C ILE A 35 36.16 14.31 -5.36
N ALA A 36 36.74 14.01 -4.19
CA ALA A 36 36.27 12.93 -3.31
C ALA A 36 34.84 13.17 -2.82
N LEU A 37 34.51 14.42 -2.46
CA LEU A 37 33.17 14.82 -2.03
C LEU A 37 32.17 14.66 -3.17
N VAL A 38 32.49 15.17 -4.36
CA VAL A 38 31.67 15.02 -5.58
C VAL A 38 31.46 13.56 -5.92
N MET A 39 32.50 12.72 -5.88
CA MET A 39 32.33 11.28 -6.12
C MET A 39 31.42 10.62 -5.10
N THR A 40 31.53 11.02 -3.82
CA THR A 40 30.67 10.48 -2.75
C THR A 40 29.22 10.92 -2.96
N PHE A 41 28.96 12.21 -3.20
CA PHE A 41 27.61 12.71 -3.47
C PHE A 41 27.01 12.12 -4.76
N SER A 42 27.79 11.99 -5.83
CA SER A 42 27.35 11.33 -7.07
C SER A 42 27.02 9.85 -6.83
N SER A 43 27.82 9.12 -6.05
CA SER A 43 27.53 7.72 -5.71
C SER A 43 26.28 7.57 -4.86
N VAL A 44 26.01 8.52 -3.96
CA VAL A 44 24.79 8.55 -3.14
C VAL A 44 23.58 8.90 -3.99
N GLN A 45 23.70 9.84 -4.93
CA GLN A 45 22.60 10.23 -5.82
C GLN A 45 22.29 9.18 -6.90
N HIS A 46 23.29 8.42 -7.34
CA HIS A 46 23.11 7.36 -8.37
C HIS A 46 22.79 5.99 -7.78
N ARG A 47 22.81 5.81 -6.45
CA ARG A 47 22.02 4.74 -5.87
C ARG A 47 20.56 5.11 -6.10
N GLU A 48 20.00 4.64 -7.21
CA GLU A 48 18.56 4.39 -7.33
C GLU A 48 18.14 3.86 -5.96
N ALA A 49 17.31 4.63 -5.24
CA ALA A 49 16.80 4.17 -3.96
C ALA A 49 16.28 2.75 -4.21
N PRO A 50 16.79 1.72 -3.52
CA PRO A 50 16.41 0.34 -3.83
C PRO A 50 14.90 0.32 -3.84
N CYS A 51 14.32 0.01 -5.00
CA CYS A 51 12.88 -0.10 -5.11
C CYS A 51 12.42 -1.07 -4.01
N GLN A 52 11.28 -0.79 -3.41
CA GLN A 52 10.79 -1.66 -2.36
C GLN A 52 10.54 -3.05 -2.97
N ASP A 53 11.44 -4.01 -2.71
CA ASP A 53 11.38 -5.36 -3.32
C ASP A 53 10.17 -6.18 -2.85
N ARG A 54 9.48 -5.73 -1.80
CA ARG A 54 8.42 -6.49 -1.13
C ARG A 54 7.28 -5.62 -0.63
N ALA A 55 6.05 -6.08 -0.85
CA ALA A 55 4.85 -5.50 -0.26
C ALA A 55 4.81 -5.69 1.27
N HIS A 56 4.19 -4.77 2.00
CA HIS A 56 4.07 -4.85 3.45
C HIS A 56 3.14 -5.99 3.93
N GLU A 57 2.19 -6.39 3.08
CA GLU A 57 1.26 -7.50 3.33
C GLU A 57 1.04 -8.28 2.03
N VAL A 58 0.91 -9.59 2.13
CA VAL A 58 0.51 -10.48 1.02
C VAL A 58 -0.87 -11.04 1.35
N GLU A 59 -1.81 -10.92 0.41
CA GLU A 59 -3.20 -11.35 0.53
C GLU A 59 -3.60 -12.28 -0.63
N PHE A 60 -4.29 -13.37 -0.29
CA PHE A 60 -4.95 -14.25 -1.24
C PHE A 60 -6.45 -14.28 -0.99
N ASP A 61 -7.20 -13.97 -2.04
CA ASP A 61 -8.64 -13.76 -1.97
C ASP A 61 -9.42 -14.87 -2.65
N PHE A 62 -10.36 -15.45 -1.90
CA PHE A 62 -11.32 -16.45 -2.36
C PHE A 62 -12.73 -15.88 -2.22
N MET A 63 -13.44 -15.71 -3.33
CA MET A 63 -14.86 -15.39 -3.26
C MET A 63 -15.69 -16.67 -3.26
N ILE A 64 -16.66 -16.71 -2.36
CA ILE A 64 -17.54 -17.82 -2.07
C ILE A 64 -18.97 -17.37 -2.35
N ARG A 65 -19.80 -18.30 -2.84
CA ARG A 65 -21.18 -18.00 -3.26
C ARG A 65 -22.03 -17.43 -2.12
N PRO A 66 -22.97 -16.51 -2.40
CA PRO A 66 -23.80 -15.87 -1.38
C PRO A 66 -24.72 -16.82 -0.60
N ASP A 67 -25.07 -17.97 -1.16
CA ASP A 67 -25.91 -18.99 -0.51
C ASP A 67 -25.16 -19.81 0.56
N SER A 68 -23.85 -19.63 0.69
CA SER A 68 -23.06 -20.28 1.73
C SER A 68 -23.35 -19.65 3.10
N THR A 69 -23.26 -20.45 4.16
CA THR A 69 -23.32 -19.95 5.55
C THR A 69 -21.91 -19.76 6.10
N HIS A 70 -21.76 -18.87 7.09
CA HIS A 70 -20.50 -18.71 7.83
C HIS A 70 -19.98 -20.05 8.36
N GLU A 71 -20.86 -20.84 8.97
CA GLU A 71 -20.53 -22.17 9.51
C GLU A 71 -20.00 -23.11 8.41
N ALA A 72 -20.67 -23.19 7.26
CA ALA A 72 -20.22 -24.02 6.14
C ALA A 72 -18.82 -23.62 5.64
N ILE A 73 -18.52 -22.31 5.61
CA ILE A 73 -17.22 -21.79 5.22
C ILE A 73 -16.15 -22.16 6.26
N VAL A 74 -16.42 -21.95 7.54
CA VAL A 74 -15.49 -22.26 8.63
C VAL A 74 -15.19 -23.76 8.69
N THR A 75 -16.22 -24.61 8.65
CA THR A 75 -16.07 -26.07 8.64
C THR A 75 -15.28 -26.54 7.42
N ALA A 76 -15.52 -25.95 6.24
CA ALA A 76 -14.74 -26.25 5.05
C ALA A 76 -13.26 -25.88 5.23
N LEU A 77 -12.97 -24.68 5.74
CA LEU A 77 -11.61 -24.22 5.98
C LEU A 77 -10.87 -25.10 7.00
N GLN A 78 -11.51 -25.45 8.11
CA GLN A 78 -10.97 -26.37 9.12
C GLN A 78 -10.66 -27.74 8.50
N THR A 79 -11.63 -28.34 7.80
CA THR A 79 -11.46 -29.65 7.13
C THR A 79 -10.31 -29.64 6.11
N ILE A 80 -10.13 -28.54 5.37
CA ILE A 80 -9.05 -28.43 4.39
C ILE A 80 -7.69 -28.30 5.08
N LEU A 81 -7.61 -27.52 6.16
CA LEU A 81 -6.36 -27.28 6.89
C LEU A 81 -5.94 -28.47 7.74
N GLU A 82 -6.88 -29.22 8.31
CA GLU A 82 -6.60 -30.45 9.06
C GLU A 82 -5.85 -31.48 8.21
N LYS A 83 -6.18 -31.59 6.91
CA LYS A 83 -5.45 -32.44 5.96
C LYS A 83 -3.98 -32.05 5.80
N ARG A 84 -3.62 -30.81 6.15
CA ARG A 84 -2.24 -30.29 6.17
C ARG A 84 -1.62 -30.27 7.57
N ARG A 85 -2.28 -30.86 8.59
CA ARG A 85 -1.92 -30.75 10.02
C ARG A 85 -1.93 -29.31 10.53
N CYS A 86 -2.73 -28.47 9.90
CA CYS A 86 -2.98 -27.11 10.34
C CYS A 86 -4.36 -27.04 11.00
N TRP A 87 -4.56 -26.06 11.88
CA TRP A 87 -5.87 -25.76 12.43
C TRP A 87 -6.11 -24.25 12.48
N LEU A 88 -7.39 -23.88 12.59
CA LEU A 88 -7.86 -22.52 12.78
C LEU A 88 -8.57 -22.43 14.12
N ASP A 89 -8.25 -21.38 14.85
CA ASP A 89 -8.97 -20.99 16.06
C ASP A 89 -9.84 -19.78 15.73
N PHE A 90 -11.05 -20.01 15.23
CA PHE A 90 -12.02 -18.92 15.09
C PHE A 90 -12.64 -18.69 16.45
N ALA A 91 -12.55 -17.46 16.95
CA ALA A 91 -13.31 -17.08 18.15
C ALA A 91 -14.81 -17.34 17.92
N PRO A 92 -15.55 -17.80 18.94
CA PRO A 92 -17.00 -17.89 18.86
C PRO A 92 -17.57 -16.53 18.43
N GLN A 93 -18.60 -16.54 17.58
CA GLN A 93 -19.30 -15.31 17.22
C GLN A 93 -19.93 -14.75 18.50
N ASN A 94 -19.45 -13.60 18.97
CA ASN A 94 -20.11 -12.90 20.07
C ASN A 94 -21.51 -12.46 19.63
N ASP A 95 -22.44 -12.36 20.57
CA ASP A 95 -23.80 -11.85 20.31
C ASP A 95 -23.84 -10.38 19.87
N ASP A 96 -22.70 -9.67 19.98
CA ASP A 96 -22.55 -8.32 19.45
C ASP A 96 -22.65 -8.35 17.91
N ALA A 97 -23.58 -7.58 17.36
CA ALA A 97 -23.74 -7.45 15.92
C ALA A 97 -22.40 -7.02 15.27
N PRO A 98 -21.93 -7.72 14.23
CA PRO A 98 -20.66 -7.40 13.61
C PRO A 98 -20.67 -5.96 13.06
N THR A 99 -19.57 -5.24 13.28
CA THR A 99 -19.45 -3.85 12.80
C THR A 99 -19.52 -3.82 11.27
N MET A 100 -20.59 -3.23 10.75
CA MET A 100 -20.79 -3.01 9.32
C MET A 100 -19.85 -1.90 8.83
N VAL A 101 -18.99 -2.24 7.88
CA VAL A 101 -18.11 -1.29 7.22
C VAL A 101 -18.72 -0.87 5.89
N GLN A 102 -18.82 0.44 5.67
CA GLN A 102 -19.30 1.00 4.40
C GLN A 102 -18.13 1.54 3.60
N LEU A 103 -18.05 1.13 2.34
CA LEU A 103 -17.14 1.67 1.34
C LEU A 103 -17.92 2.56 0.37
N ASN A 104 -17.39 3.74 0.08
CA ASN A 104 -17.88 4.64 -0.96
C ASN A 104 -16.73 5.00 -1.87
N VAL A 105 -16.84 4.69 -3.16
CA VAL A 105 -15.92 5.17 -4.19
C VAL A 105 -16.32 6.59 -4.55
N LEU A 106 -15.40 7.53 -4.34
CA LEU A 106 -15.58 8.95 -4.61
C LEU A 106 -14.91 9.30 -5.94
N ASP A 107 -15.67 9.88 -6.85
CA ASP A 107 -15.15 10.51 -8.07
C ASP A 107 -16.04 11.68 -8.49
N THR A 108 -15.54 12.50 -9.39
CA THR A 108 -16.30 13.45 -10.18
C THR A 108 -17.21 12.75 -11.18
N THR A 109 -18.24 13.44 -11.68
CA THR A 109 -19.13 12.95 -12.74
C THR A 109 -18.41 12.63 -14.05
N THR A 110 -17.22 13.21 -14.27
CA THR A 110 -16.39 12.99 -15.45
C THR A 110 -15.35 11.88 -15.27
N GLY A 111 -15.28 11.24 -14.09
CA GLY A 111 -14.27 10.21 -13.81
C GLY A 111 -12.83 10.75 -13.76
N LEU A 112 -12.64 11.96 -13.22
CA LEU A 112 -11.33 12.62 -13.11
C LEU A 112 -10.27 11.77 -12.41
N ILE A 113 -10.65 11.06 -11.34
CA ILE A 113 -9.73 10.27 -10.53
C ILE A 113 -9.46 8.92 -11.22
N ALA A 114 -10.54 8.21 -11.58
CA ALA A 114 -10.45 6.93 -12.28
C ALA A 114 -9.72 7.04 -13.62
N GLY A 115 -9.93 8.13 -14.36
CA GLY A 115 -9.25 8.42 -15.63
C GLY A 115 -7.74 8.62 -15.51
N ARG A 116 -7.20 8.72 -14.28
CA ARG A 116 -5.76 8.80 -13.99
C ARG A 116 -5.21 7.50 -13.38
N GLY A 117 -6.01 6.45 -13.31
CA GLY A 117 -5.60 5.15 -12.75
C GLY A 117 -5.62 5.11 -11.22
N PHE A 118 -6.33 6.03 -10.57
CA PHE A 118 -6.49 6.05 -9.12
C PHE A 118 -7.93 5.77 -8.73
N ARG A 119 -8.14 5.43 -7.46
CA ARG A 119 -9.44 5.56 -6.80
C ARG A 119 -9.33 6.17 -5.44
N VAL A 120 -10.36 6.94 -5.08
CA VAL A 120 -10.53 7.46 -3.74
C VAL A 120 -11.69 6.74 -3.10
N VAL A 121 -11.42 6.06 -1.99
CA VAL A 121 -12.42 5.29 -1.25
C VAL A 121 -12.59 5.90 0.12
N ARG A 122 -13.83 6.24 0.49
CA ARG A 122 -14.18 6.57 1.88
C ARG A 122 -14.71 5.31 2.56
N ARG A 123 -13.92 4.76 3.48
CA ARG A 123 -14.31 3.68 4.38
C ARG A 123 -14.78 4.25 5.70
N SER A 124 -16.01 3.94 6.13
CA SER A 124 -16.49 4.32 7.46
C SER A 124 -16.54 3.11 8.39
N ASP A 125 -15.94 3.27 9.56
CA ASP A 125 -15.91 2.30 10.65
C ASP A 125 -16.36 3.01 11.93
N GLY A 126 -17.61 2.77 12.33
CA GLY A 126 -18.28 3.52 13.40
C GLY A 126 -18.24 5.03 13.16
N SER A 127 -17.62 5.76 14.09
CA SER A 127 -17.49 7.23 14.03
C SER A 127 -16.25 7.72 13.26
N ASN A 128 -15.42 6.81 12.74
CA ASN A 128 -14.19 7.13 12.04
C ASN A 128 -14.33 6.97 10.52
N TYR A 129 -13.66 7.84 9.77
CA TYR A 129 -13.62 7.83 8.32
C TYR A 129 -12.18 7.73 7.83
N HIS A 130 -11.94 6.74 6.98
CA HIS A 130 -10.70 6.60 6.23
C HIS A 130 -10.92 7.08 4.80
N TYR A 131 -10.14 8.05 4.36
CA TYR A 131 -10.05 8.43 2.95
C TYR A 131 -8.81 7.81 2.37
N GLU A 132 -9.01 6.79 1.54
CA GLU A 132 -7.96 5.97 0.98
C GLU A 132 -7.80 6.33 -0.50
N LEU A 133 -6.65 6.91 -0.85
CA LEU A 133 -6.21 6.98 -2.23
C LEU A 133 -5.53 5.65 -2.58
N ARG A 134 -6.01 5.00 -3.62
CA ARG A 134 -5.58 3.67 -4.06
C ARG A 134 -5.07 3.73 -5.49
N ALA A 135 -4.05 2.95 -5.78
CA ALA A 135 -3.53 2.71 -7.11
C ALA A 135 -3.06 1.25 -7.22
N VAL A 136 -3.23 0.65 -8.40
CA VAL A 136 -2.83 -0.74 -8.66
C VAL A 136 -1.81 -0.82 -9.78
N PHE A 137 -0.80 -1.65 -9.56
CA PHE A 137 0.28 -1.88 -10.50
C PHE A 137 0.71 -3.35 -10.54
N ASP A 138 1.42 -3.69 -11.62
CA ASP A 138 1.80 -5.07 -11.92
C ASP A 138 3.16 -5.45 -11.31
N LYS A 139 3.99 -4.46 -10.98
CA LYS A 139 5.35 -4.64 -10.46
C LYS A 139 5.68 -3.55 -9.46
N LEU A 140 6.27 -3.91 -8.32
CA LEU A 140 6.79 -2.96 -7.33
C LEU A 140 7.89 -2.06 -7.89
N CYS A 141 8.79 -2.64 -8.69
CA CYS A 141 9.89 -1.92 -9.33
C CYS A 141 9.52 -1.51 -10.75
N GLY A 142 9.66 -0.22 -11.06
CA GLY A 142 9.51 0.32 -12.41
C GLY A 142 8.10 0.83 -12.76
N THR A 143 7.11 0.70 -11.87
CA THR A 143 5.75 1.23 -12.11
C THR A 143 5.29 2.06 -10.91
N TYR A 144 5.58 3.36 -10.92
CA TYR A 144 5.02 4.29 -9.93
C TYR A 144 3.78 4.98 -10.50
N PRO A 145 2.81 5.34 -9.65
CA PRO A 145 1.68 6.13 -10.07
C PRO A 145 2.15 7.47 -10.68
N PRO A 146 1.45 8.01 -11.70
CA PRO A 146 1.87 9.24 -12.38
C PRO A 146 1.76 10.48 -11.48
N ILE A 147 1.04 10.36 -10.36
CA ILE A 147 0.79 11.42 -9.39
C ILE A 147 1.26 10.93 -8.01
N SER A 148 1.88 11.82 -7.23
CA SER A 148 2.29 11.52 -5.85
C SER A 148 1.10 11.07 -5.00
N MET A 149 1.28 9.97 -4.26
CA MET A 149 0.30 9.45 -3.31
C MET A 149 0.51 9.96 -1.88
N GLU A 150 1.31 11.02 -1.70
CA GLU A 150 1.49 11.69 -0.41
C GLU A 150 0.16 12.19 0.17
N VAL A 151 0.05 12.16 1.49
CA VAL A 151 -1.11 12.61 2.26
C VAL A 151 -0.70 13.68 3.26
N MET A 152 -1.39 14.80 3.23
CA MET A 152 -1.29 15.89 4.20
C MET A 152 -2.43 15.80 5.20
N ALA A 153 -2.12 15.34 6.41
CA ALA A 153 -3.03 15.32 7.54
C ALA A 153 -3.02 16.66 8.29
N ASN A 154 -4.16 16.99 8.91
CA ASN A 154 -4.15 17.95 10.01
C ASN A 154 -3.46 17.32 11.24
N VAL A 155 -2.41 17.99 11.73
CA VAL A 155 -1.49 17.49 12.77
C VAL A 155 -2.21 17.16 14.07
N ASP A 156 -3.34 17.82 14.36
CA ASP A 156 -3.98 17.77 15.67
C ASP A 156 -4.82 16.50 15.92
N TYR A 157 -5.37 15.88 14.88
CA TYR A 157 -6.32 14.76 15.06
C TYR A 157 -6.41 13.77 13.90
N GLU A 158 -5.72 14.01 12.79
CA GLU A 158 -5.74 13.09 11.64
C GLU A 158 -4.51 12.19 11.66
N ARG A 159 -4.67 10.94 11.22
CA ARG A 159 -3.56 9.98 11.12
C ARG A 159 -3.39 9.52 9.69
N VAL A 160 -2.14 9.47 9.24
CA VAL A 160 -1.79 8.97 7.91
C VAL A 160 -1.24 7.56 8.03
N THR A 161 -1.66 6.68 7.11
CA THR A 161 -1.05 5.36 6.95
C THR A 161 -0.78 5.09 5.47
N TYR A 162 0.42 4.61 5.17
CA TYR A 162 0.83 4.16 3.85
C TYR A 162 1.04 2.66 3.89
N ASN A 163 0.56 1.96 2.88
CA ASN A 163 0.70 0.52 2.82
C ASN A 163 0.64 0.03 1.38
N ILE A 164 1.35 -1.06 1.11
CA ILE A 164 1.39 -1.73 -0.18
C ILE A 164 1.05 -3.18 0.08
N LYS A 165 0.01 -3.67 -0.57
CA LYS A 165 -0.44 -5.06 -0.48
C LYS A 165 -0.16 -5.78 -1.79
N ALA A 166 0.42 -6.96 -1.73
CA ALA A 166 0.41 -7.89 -2.85
C ALA A 166 -0.89 -8.70 -2.76
N ALA A 167 -1.81 -8.51 -3.69
CA ALA A 167 -3.10 -9.18 -3.71
C ALA A 167 -3.22 -10.07 -4.96
N SER A 168 -3.70 -11.30 -4.79
CA SER A 168 -4.11 -12.17 -5.89
C SER A 168 -5.54 -12.61 -5.69
N LEU A 169 -6.36 -12.40 -6.72
CA LEU A 169 -7.76 -12.78 -6.72
C LEU A 169 -7.96 -14.04 -7.55
N MET A 170 -8.54 -15.10 -6.97
CA MET A 170 -9.02 -16.27 -7.72
C MET A 170 -8.04 -16.78 -8.79
N ASN A 171 -6.73 -16.85 -8.48
CA ASN A 171 -5.66 -17.28 -9.39
C ASN A 171 -5.18 -16.25 -10.43
N SER A 172 -5.48 -14.95 -10.25
CA SER A 172 -4.90 -13.90 -11.07
C SER A 172 -3.40 -13.75 -10.80
N THR A 173 -2.68 -13.15 -11.75
CA THR A 173 -1.35 -12.60 -11.47
C THR A 173 -1.42 -11.71 -10.24
N VAL A 174 -0.40 -11.80 -9.39
CA VAL A 174 -0.28 -10.92 -8.22
C VAL A 174 -0.26 -9.48 -8.72
N LYS A 175 -1.14 -8.67 -8.15
CA LYS A 175 -1.18 -7.23 -8.35
C LYS A 175 -0.77 -6.57 -7.05
N TYR A 176 -0.24 -5.36 -7.14
CA TYR A 176 0.18 -4.60 -5.98
C TYR A 176 -0.75 -3.40 -5.82
N LEU A 177 -1.44 -3.38 -4.69
CA LEU A 177 -2.33 -2.30 -4.28
C LEU A 177 -1.57 -1.40 -3.33
N GLN A 178 -1.15 -0.23 -3.79
CA GLN A 178 -0.69 0.84 -2.93
C GLN A 178 -1.89 1.64 -2.46
N HIS A 179 -1.93 1.91 -1.17
CA HIS A 179 -2.92 2.81 -0.59
C HIS A 179 -2.31 3.75 0.41
N SER A 180 -2.75 4.99 0.32
CA SER A 180 -2.45 6.05 1.27
C SER A 180 -3.76 6.48 1.91
N SER A 181 -3.86 6.38 3.23
CA SER A 181 -5.10 6.61 3.97
C SER A 181 -4.96 7.76 4.94
N LEU A 182 -5.95 8.64 4.95
CA LEU A 182 -6.20 9.63 5.99
C LEU A 182 -7.32 9.14 6.91
N LEU A 183 -7.03 8.90 8.19
CA LEU A 183 -8.00 8.64 9.23
C LEU A 183 -8.44 9.96 9.88
N THR A 184 -9.73 10.22 9.90
CA THR A 184 -10.35 11.43 10.47
C THR A 184 -11.73 11.15 11.06
N LYS A 185 -12.23 12.04 11.92
CA LYS A 185 -13.62 12.01 12.40
C LYS A 185 -14.58 12.78 11.48
N GLU A 186 -14.05 13.49 10.48
CA GLU A 186 -14.83 14.34 9.58
C GLU A 186 -15.35 13.59 8.33
N LYS A 187 -16.65 13.28 8.31
CA LYS A 187 -17.33 12.63 7.16
C LYS A 187 -17.24 13.40 5.84
N ASN A 188 -17.06 14.72 5.92
CA ASN A 188 -17.03 15.64 4.77
C ASN A 188 -15.64 16.23 4.52
N ARG A 189 -14.58 15.61 5.06
CA ARG A 189 -13.19 16.06 4.87
C ARG A 189 -12.79 16.20 3.40
N VAL A 190 -13.26 15.27 2.55
CA VAL A 190 -13.01 15.26 1.11
C VAL A 190 -14.34 15.13 0.37
N THR A 191 -14.84 16.26 -0.15
CA THR A 191 -16.09 16.34 -0.93
C THR A 191 -15.93 17.11 -2.26
N THR A 192 -14.78 17.75 -2.46
CA THR A 192 -14.46 18.52 -3.67
C THR A 192 -13.04 18.20 -4.13
N VAL A 193 -12.74 18.46 -5.41
CA VAL A 193 -11.38 18.27 -5.94
C VAL A 193 -10.38 19.19 -5.22
N THR A 194 -10.75 20.40 -4.84
CA THR A 194 -9.88 21.30 -4.04
C THR A 194 -9.53 20.69 -2.68
N GLN A 195 -10.49 20.09 -1.99
CA GLN A 195 -10.24 19.39 -0.73
C GLN A 195 -9.40 18.12 -0.93
N LEU A 196 -9.65 17.38 -2.02
CA LEU A 196 -8.83 16.24 -2.40
C LEU A 196 -7.38 16.68 -2.61
N GLN A 197 -7.14 17.78 -3.32
CA GLN A 197 -5.81 18.33 -3.56
C GLN A 197 -5.14 18.78 -2.25
N SER A 198 -5.90 19.37 -1.32
CA SER A 198 -5.36 19.72 0.01
C SER A 198 -4.93 18.50 0.82
N VAL A 199 -5.61 17.36 0.68
CA VAL A 199 -5.27 16.12 1.41
C VAL A 199 -4.23 15.30 0.64
N PHE A 200 -4.30 15.26 -0.67
CA PHE A 200 -3.41 14.52 -1.56
C PHE A 200 -2.78 15.51 -2.56
N PRO A 201 -1.69 16.21 -2.17
CA PRO A 201 -1.12 17.33 -2.94
C PRO A 201 -0.67 16.96 -4.35
N GLY A 202 -0.41 15.67 -4.63
CA GLY A 202 -0.13 15.21 -5.99
C GLY A 202 -1.19 15.64 -7.00
N PHE A 203 -2.47 15.69 -6.61
CA PHE A 203 -3.58 16.07 -7.50
C PHE A 203 -3.53 17.54 -7.94
N HIS A 204 -2.69 18.40 -7.35
CA HIS A 204 -2.47 19.77 -7.85
C HIS A 204 -1.93 19.81 -9.28
N GLN A 205 -1.26 18.74 -9.73
CA GLN A 205 -0.80 18.60 -11.12
C GLN A 205 -1.94 18.60 -12.14
N LEU A 206 -3.18 18.30 -11.72
CA LEU A 206 -4.36 18.33 -12.60
C LEU A 206 -4.90 19.75 -12.82
N GLY A 207 -4.31 20.76 -12.20
CA GLY A 207 -4.78 22.13 -12.24
C GLY A 207 -5.91 22.41 -11.25
N PRO A 208 -6.34 23.68 -11.14
CA PRO A 208 -7.40 24.07 -10.23
C PRO A 208 -8.75 23.49 -10.70
N SER A 209 -9.48 22.87 -9.79
CA SER A 209 -10.84 22.39 -10.04
C SER A 209 -11.70 22.49 -8.79
N THR A 210 -12.92 22.97 -8.96
CA THR A 210 -13.96 23.07 -7.92
C THR A 210 -15.02 21.98 -8.05
N ALA A 211 -14.78 20.99 -8.92
CA ALA A 211 -15.71 19.88 -9.12
C ALA A 211 -15.99 19.15 -7.81
N ARG A 212 -17.24 18.73 -7.62
CA ARG A 212 -17.65 17.93 -6.46
C ARG A 212 -17.33 16.47 -6.68
N LEU A 213 -16.90 15.81 -5.60
CA LEU A 213 -16.79 14.37 -5.53
C LEU A 213 -18.11 13.79 -5.04
N SER A 214 -18.65 12.87 -5.80
CA SER A 214 -19.86 12.10 -5.49
C SER A 214 -19.51 10.64 -5.29
N THR A 215 -20.31 9.95 -4.48
CA THR A 215 -20.25 8.48 -4.43
C THR A 215 -20.71 7.93 -5.78
N ILE A 216 -19.81 7.32 -6.55
CA ILE A 216 -20.13 6.67 -7.83
C ILE A 216 -20.45 5.18 -7.67
N GLN A 217 -19.94 4.57 -6.60
CA GLN A 217 -20.18 3.17 -6.27
C GLN A 217 -20.07 2.99 -4.75
N SER A 218 -20.83 2.08 -4.20
CA SER A 218 -20.90 1.84 -2.76
C SER A 218 -21.05 0.34 -2.49
N ALA A 219 -20.47 -0.12 -1.39
CA ALA A 219 -20.52 -1.51 -0.95
C ALA A 219 -20.43 -1.59 0.58
N LYS A 220 -21.06 -2.60 1.16
CA LYS A 220 -20.99 -2.87 2.61
C LYS A 220 -20.37 -4.23 2.86
N TYR A 221 -19.61 -4.35 3.93
CA TYR A 221 -19.16 -5.66 4.39
C TYR A 221 -19.08 -5.72 5.92
N THR A 222 -19.28 -6.91 6.45
CA THR A 222 -19.02 -7.26 7.85
C THR A 222 -17.85 -8.22 7.91
N VAL A 223 -17.05 -8.13 8.99
CA VAL A 223 -16.03 -9.14 9.30
C VAL A 223 -16.67 -10.12 10.27
N GLU A 224 -16.98 -11.32 9.78
CA GLU A 224 -17.69 -12.36 10.54
C GLU A 224 -16.72 -13.19 11.38
N GLY A 225 -15.44 -13.25 11.01
CA GLY A 225 -14.44 -13.97 11.78
C GLY A 225 -13.01 -13.64 11.35
N VAL A 226 -12.10 -13.65 12.33
CA VAL A 226 -10.65 -13.58 12.11
C VAL A 226 -10.01 -14.71 12.91
N SER A 227 -9.16 -15.49 12.24
CA SER A 227 -8.44 -16.60 12.85
C SER A 227 -6.97 -16.59 12.45
N GLN A 228 -6.15 -17.23 13.27
CA GLN A 228 -4.74 -17.48 12.99
C GLN A 228 -4.55 -18.95 12.60
N VAL A 229 -3.66 -19.19 11.63
CA VAL A 229 -3.27 -20.55 11.24
C VAL A 229 -2.18 -21.06 12.18
N TYR A 230 -2.38 -22.26 12.69
CA TYR A 230 -1.40 -22.99 13.48
C TYR A 230 -0.99 -24.27 12.77
N PHE A 231 0.28 -24.66 12.89
CA PHE A 231 0.82 -25.94 12.43
C PHE A 231 1.44 -26.67 13.61
N ASN A 232 0.93 -27.87 13.91
CA ASN A 232 1.35 -28.67 15.08
C ASN A 232 1.42 -27.87 16.41
N GLY A 233 0.52 -26.91 16.65
CA GLY A 233 0.54 -26.09 17.87
C GLY A 233 1.19 -24.72 17.72
N SER A 234 2.01 -24.53 16.70
CA SER A 234 2.78 -23.29 16.53
C SER A 234 2.10 -22.34 15.56
N PRO A 235 1.99 -21.04 15.89
CA PRO A 235 1.42 -20.05 14.98
C PRO A 235 2.30 -19.88 13.74
N LEU A 236 1.69 -19.90 12.55
CA LEU A 236 2.37 -19.64 11.27
C LEU A 236 2.42 -18.16 10.89
N ASP A 237 1.89 -17.26 11.73
CA ASP A 237 1.77 -15.82 11.44
C ASP A 237 0.99 -15.53 10.13
N ILE A 238 0.02 -16.40 9.85
CA ILE A 238 -0.94 -16.29 8.75
C ILE A 238 -2.32 -16.09 9.37
N ARG A 239 -3.05 -15.10 8.87
CA ARG A 239 -4.41 -14.80 9.30
C ARG A 239 -5.40 -15.21 8.22
N VAL A 240 -6.54 -15.74 8.65
CA VAL A 240 -7.71 -16.03 7.82
C VAL A 240 -8.82 -15.09 8.27
N ARG A 241 -9.36 -14.28 7.35
CA ARG A 241 -10.52 -13.42 7.60
C ARG A 241 -11.68 -13.87 6.75
N VAL A 242 -12.86 -14.00 7.36
CA VAL A 242 -14.12 -14.27 6.66
C VAL A 242 -14.94 -12.99 6.67
N GLN A 243 -15.31 -12.53 5.48
CA GLN A 243 -16.10 -11.32 5.28
C GLN A 243 -17.38 -11.66 4.55
N HIS A 244 -18.47 -11.02 4.95
CA HIS A 244 -19.75 -11.10 4.25
C HIS A 244 -20.01 -9.77 3.56
N TRP A 245 -20.15 -9.79 2.24
CA TRP A 245 -20.33 -8.61 1.41
C TRP A 245 -21.79 -8.47 0.97
N LEU A 246 -22.31 -7.26 1.12
CA LEU A 246 -23.69 -6.91 0.83
C LEU A 246 -23.73 -5.81 -0.23
N SER A 247 -24.67 -5.94 -1.15
CA SER A 247 -25.01 -4.86 -2.09
C SER A 247 -25.62 -3.67 -1.34
N ASP A 248 -25.68 -2.51 -2.00
CA ASP A 248 -26.34 -1.32 -1.45
C ASP A 248 -27.81 -1.55 -1.08
N LYS A 249 -28.48 -2.48 -1.76
CA LYS A 249 -29.87 -2.88 -1.50
C LYS A 249 -30.00 -3.83 -0.29
N GLY A 250 -28.89 -4.18 0.36
CA GLY A 250 -28.86 -5.12 1.48
C GLY A 250 -29.02 -6.57 1.07
N THR A 251 -28.93 -6.90 -0.22
CA THR A 251 -28.95 -8.29 -0.68
C THR A 251 -27.56 -8.91 -0.48
N PRO A 252 -27.46 -10.14 0.07
CA PRO A 252 -26.20 -10.87 0.10
C PRO A 252 -25.62 -10.99 -1.30
N ASP A 253 -24.37 -10.57 -1.48
CA ASP A 253 -23.72 -10.59 -2.79
C ASP A 253 -22.69 -11.72 -2.89
N PHE A 254 -21.75 -11.77 -1.94
CA PHE A 254 -20.79 -12.87 -1.83
C PHE A 254 -20.14 -12.94 -0.44
N TRP A 255 -19.48 -14.06 -0.18
CA TRP A 255 -18.55 -14.22 0.92
C TRP A 255 -17.12 -14.07 0.42
N ARG A 256 -16.24 -13.48 1.23
CA ARG A 256 -14.82 -13.34 0.91
C ARG A 256 -13.99 -13.93 2.03
N VAL A 257 -13.16 -14.91 1.67
CA VAL A 257 -12.13 -15.46 2.56
C VAL A 257 -10.79 -14.90 2.13
N VAL A 258 -10.15 -14.19 3.06
CA VAL A 258 -8.84 -13.56 2.86
C VAL A 258 -7.82 -14.31 3.69
N LEU A 259 -6.79 -14.85 3.05
CA LEU A 259 -5.59 -15.28 3.75
C LEU A 259 -4.55 -14.17 3.63
N SER A 260 -3.98 -13.74 4.76
CA SER A 260 -2.93 -12.73 4.74
C SER A 260 -1.79 -12.97 5.70
N THR A 261 -0.61 -12.45 5.34
CA THR A 261 0.54 -12.35 6.24
C THR A 261 1.31 -11.05 6.01
N GLN A 262 1.91 -10.53 7.07
CA GLN A 262 2.88 -9.43 7.03
C GLN A 262 4.31 -9.95 7.20
N ASN A 263 4.47 -11.20 7.65
CA ASN A 263 5.76 -11.81 7.94
C ASN A 263 6.37 -12.44 6.69
N ILE A 264 7.63 -12.08 6.40
CA ILE A 264 8.36 -12.56 5.23
C ILE A 264 8.58 -14.08 5.27
N MET A 265 8.80 -14.64 6.45
CA MET A 265 9.08 -16.06 6.61
C MET A 265 7.81 -16.90 6.39
N ALA A 266 6.64 -16.32 6.72
CA ALA A 266 5.34 -16.96 6.57
C ALA A 266 4.80 -16.92 5.12
N GLU A 267 5.38 -16.11 4.23
CA GLU A 267 4.90 -15.93 2.86
C GLU A 267 4.97 -17.24 2.05
N ARG A 268 6.02 -18.04 2.24
CA ARG A 268 6.16 -19.35 1.59
C ARG A 268 5.07 -20.33 2.02
N ASP A 269 4.78 -20.36 3.32
CA ASP A 269 3.73 -21.21 3.87
C ASP A 269 2.35 -20.74 3.41
N LEU A 270 2.13 -19.42 3.33
CA LEU A 270 0.93 -18.81 2.79
C LEU A 270 0.65 -19.25 1.35
N VAL A 271 1.66 -19.19 0.45
CA VAL A 271 1.54 -19.65 -0.94
C VAL A 271 1.18 -21.13 -1.01
N SER A 272 1.79 -21.96 -0.14
CA SER A 272 1.47 -23.39 -0.06
C SER A 272 0.02 -23.64 0.38
N LEU A 273 -0.44 -22.94 1.42
CA LEU A 273 -1.80 -23.07 1.95
C LEU A 273 -2.86 -22.56 0.97
N GLN A 274 -2.58 -21.46 0.27
CA GLN A 274 -3.44 -20.90 -0.78
C GLN A 274 -3.84 -21.96 -1.81
N SER A 275 -2.87 -22.75 -2.28
CA SER A 275 -3.13 -23.80 -3.29
C SER A 275 -4.10 -24.86 -2.77
N SER A 276 -3.96 -25.23 -1.49
CA SER A 276 -4.74 -26.27 -0.82
C SER A 276 -6.16 -25.81 -0.54
N ILE A 277 -6.31 -24.57 -0.04
CA ILE A 277 -7.61 -23.96 0.24
C ILE A 277 -8.41 -23.80 -1.04
N ARG A 278 -7.77 -23.31 -2.11
CA ARG A 278 -8.41 -23.23 -3.42
C ARG A 278 -8.92 -24.58 -3.86
N GLU A 279 -8.06 -25.60 -3.91
CA GLU A 279 -8.45 -26.94 -4.35
C GLU A 279 -9.59 -27.50 -3.51
N GLY A 280 -9.54 -27.31 -2.19
CA GLY A 280 -10.59 -27.74 -1.28
C GLY A 280 -11.93 -27.01 -1.50
N LEU A 281 -11.92 -25.67 -1.59
CA LEU A 281 -13.12 -24.88 -1.84
C LEU A 281 -13.72 -25.15 -3.22
N THR A 282 -12.89 -25.43 -4.24
CA THR A 282 -13.36 -25.88 -5.56
C THR A 282 -14.03 -27.24 -5.46
N LYS A 283 -13.42 -28.22 -4.78
CA LYS A 283 -14.00 -29.57 -4.60
C LYS A 283 -15.34 -29.53 -3.86
N LEU A 284 -15.49 -28.62 -2.91
CA LEU A 284 -16.73 -28.40 -2.17
C LEU A 284 -17.75 -27.52 -2.91
N ASN A 285 -17.44 -27.07 -4.13
CA ASN A 285 -18.27 -26.19 -4.95
C ASN A 285 -18.71 -24.91 -4.20
N LEU A 286 -17.80 -24.35 -3.39
CA LEU A 286 -18.03 -23.14 -2.60
C LEU A 286 -17.59 -21.89 -3.33
N LEU A 287 -16.54 -21.98 -4.16
CA LEU A 287 -16.06 -20.82 -4.92
C LEU A 287 -17.14 -20.31 -5.88
N CYS A 288 -17.17 -19.01 -6.09
CA CYS A 288 -17.97 -18.45 -7.17
C CYS A 288 -17.45 -18.91 -8.54
N ASN A 289 -18.38 -19.19 -9.46
CA ASN A 289 -18.05 -19.40 -10.86
C ASN A 289 -17.94 -18.06 -11.59
N ALA A 290 -17.03 -17.95 -12.55
CA ALA A 290 -16.90 -16.74 -13.39
C ALA A 290 -18.20 -16.34 -14.12
N THR A 291 -19.15 -17.28 -14.25
CA THR A 291 -20.46 -17.08 -14.86
C THR A 291 -21.53 -16.52 -13.91
N SER A 292 -21.36 -16.58 -12.59
CA SER A 292 -22.28 -15.91 -11.67
C SER A 292 -21.99 -14.42 -11.66
N SER A 293 -22.91 -13.63 -12.22
CA SER A 293 -22.79 -12.17 -12.35
C SER A 293 -22.57 -11.43 -11.03
N SER A 294 -22.93 -12.02 -9.88
CA SER A 294 -22.72 -11.44 -8.55
C SER A 294 -21.23 -11.32 -8.21
N CYS A 295 -20.47 -12.41 -8.33
CA CYS A 295 -19.09 -12.39 -7.84
C CYS A 295 -18.09 -11.69 -8.78
N ALA A 296 -18.31 -11.70 -10.10
CA ALA A 296 -17.34 -11.14 -11.06
C ALA A 296 -17.37 -9.60 -11.10
N ASN A 297 -18.54 -8.99 -10.91
CA ASN A 297 -18.75 -7.56 -11.17
C ASN A 297 -18.49 -6.66 -9.95
N GLU A 298 -18.60 -7.17 -8.72
CA GLU A 298 -18.52 -6.31 -7.52
C GLU A 298 -17.12 -6.23 -6.87
N LEU A 299 -16.12 -7.01 -7.33
CA LEU A 299 -14.75 -6.90 -6.79
C LEU A 299 -13.86 -5.84 -7.46
N ASP A 300 -14.40 -5.10 -8.43
CA ASP A 300 -13.75 -3.89 -8.98
C ASP A 300 -13.53 -2.83 -7.89
N LEU A 301 -14.25 -2.90 -6.76
CA LEU A 301 -14.18 -1.92 -5.67
C LEU A 301 -13.01 -2.15 -4.69
N TYR A 302 -12.52 -3.39 -4.56
CA TYR A 302 -11.36 -3.69 -3.70
C TYR A 302 -10.04 -3.54 -4.45
N LEU A 303 -9.98 -4.06 -5.67
CA LEU A 303 -8.76 -4.11 -6.48
C LEU A 303 -8.63 -2.98 -7.49
N ARG A 304 -9.67 -2.18 -7.75
CA ARG A 304 -9.52 -1.00 -8.60
C ARG A 304 -9.95 0.25 -7.86
#